data_AF-A0A9E0WUE1-F1
#
_entry.id   AF-A0A9E0WUE1-F1
#
_cell.length_a   1.000
_cell.length_b   1.000
_cell.length_c   1.000
_cell.angle_alpha   90.00
_cell.angle_beta   90.00
_cell.angle_gamma   90.00
#
_symmetry.space_group_name_H-M   'P 1'
#
loop_
_entity.id
_entity.type
_entity.pdbx_description
1 polymer ?
#
loop_
_entity_poly.entity_id
_entity_poly.type
_entity_poly.pdbx_seq_one_letter_code
_entity_poly.pdbx_strand_id
1 'polypeptide(L)'
;MNTTTPAPSGFSADYVAGLDGLAPGETARARATGPLEFRAGDGPAIRIQPDAQLQLERAPASMVVSWQEDDQPMSAAIPVVVFNEYLQSGKVSIVK
;
A
#
# COMPACT_ATOMS: atom_id res chain seq x y z
N MET A 1 13.58 -31.15 16.84
CA MET A 1 12.78 -30.11 17.52
C MET A 1 12.70 -28.94 16.56
N ASN A 2 11.59 -28.81 15.83
CA ASN A 2 11.40 -27.72 14.87
C ASN A 2 10.54 -26.65 15.54
N THR A 3 11.14 -25.51 15.85
CA THR A 3 10.44 -24.35 16.38
C THR A 3 9.74 -23.62 15.23
N THR A 4 8.52 -24.04 14.91
CA THR A 4 7.60 -23.23 14.12
C THR A 4 7.23 -22.02 14.97
N THR A 5 7.78 -20.85 14.64
CA THR A 5 7.33 -19.57 15.19
C THR A 5 5.83 -19.43 14.93
N PRO A 6 4.98 -19.25 15.96
CA PRO A 6 3.56 -19.01 15.71
C PRO A 6 3.40 -17.66 15.02
N ALA A 7 2.69 -17.65 13.89
CA ALA A 7 2.19 -16.41 13.31
C ALA A 7 1.36 -15.65 14.36
N PRO A 8 1.45 -14.31 14.42
CA PRO A 8 0.68 -13.51 15.37
C PRO A 8 -0.81 -13.87 15.28
N SER A 9 -1.33 -14.37 16.40
CA SER A 9 -2.69 -14.88 16.53
C SER A 9 -3.68 -13.71 16.46
N GLY A 10 -4.24 -13.47 15.27
CA GLY A 10 -5.20 -12.38 15.06
C GLY A 10 -5.51 -12.05 13.61
N PHE A 11 -4.70 -12.50 12.64
CA PHE A 11 -4.95 -12.21 11.22
C PHE A 11 -5.75 -13.34 10.57
N SER A 12 -6.89 -13.00 9.97
CA SER A 12 -7.74 -13.93 9.21
C SER A 12 -6.96 -14.59 8.07
N ALA A 13 -7.44 -15.74 7.58
CA ALA A 13 -6.81 -16.51 6.51
C ALA A 13 -6.55 -15.73 5.20
N ASP A 14 -7.15 -14.54 5.07
CA ASP A 14 -7.07 -13.65 3.91
C ASP A 14 -6.05 -12.50 4.08
N TYR A 15 -5.28 -12.48 5.17
CA TYR A 15 -4.23 -11.49 5.38
C TYR A 15 -2.95 -11.82 4.61
N VAL A 16 -2.47 -10.86 3.82
CA VAL A 16 -1.20 -10.94 3.10
C VAL A 16 -0.17 -10.08 3.82
N ALA A 17 0.88 -10.68 4.38
CA ALA A 17 1.96 -9.89 5.01
C ALA A 17 2.64 -8.98 3.96
N GLY A 18 2.77 -7.69 4.27
CA GLY A 18 3.39 -6.69 3.40
C GLY A 18 4.72 -6.17 3.96
N LEU A 19 5.49 -5.49 3.11
CA LEU A 19 6.76 -4.85 3.49
C LEU A 19 6.55 -3.44 4.09
N ASP A 20 5.30 -3.00 4.14
CA ASP A 20 4.86 -1.72 4.71
C ASP A 20 4.95 -1.66 6.24
N GLY A 21 4.99 -2.82 6.91
CA GLY A 21 5.06 -2.91 8.36
C GLY A 21 3.77 -2.49 9.08
N LEU A 22 2.62 -2.48 8.38
CA LEU A 22 1.30 -2.16 8.93
C LEU A 22 0.45 -3.42 9.11
N ALA A 23 -0.33 -3.43 10.19
CA ALA A 23 -1.41 -4.38 10.42
C ALA A 23 -2.71 -3.91 9.72
N PRO A 24 -3.65 -4.81 9.37
CA PRO A 24 -4.94 -4.42 8.83
C PRO A 24 -5.68 -3.43 9.74
N GLY A 25 -6.26 -2.39 9.15
CA GLY A 25 -6.90 -1.27 9.84
C GLY A 25 -5.94 -0.17 10.27
N GLU A 26 -4.62 -0.37 10.21
CA GLU A 26 -3.66 0.69 10.47
C GLU A 26 -3.53 1.63 9.27
N THR A 27 -3.21 2.89 9.58
CA THR A 27 -2.97 3.94 8.60
C THR A 27 -1.57 4.50 8.77
N ALA A 28 -1.01 4.99 7.67
CA ALA A 28 0.29 5.65 7.67
C ALA A 28 0.32 6.78 6.65
N ARG A 29 1.27 7.70 6.82
CA ARG A 29 1.60 8.69 5.81
C ARG A 29 2.75 8.18 4.96
N ALA A 30 2.71 8.48 3.68
CA ALA A 30 3.78 8.16 2.76
C ALA A 30 3.96 9.27 1.74
N ARG A 31 5.03 9.17 0.96
CA ARG A 31 5.29 10.06 -0.17
C ARG A 31 5.62 9.22 -1.40
N ALA A 32 5.05 9.60 -2.54
CA ALA A 32 5.50 9.12 -3.82
C ALA A 32 6.86 9.76 -4.13
N THR A 33 7.92 8.98 -4.18
CA THR A 33 9.28 9.44 -4.55
C THR A 33 9.54 9.28 -6.05
N GLY A 34 8.69 8.53 -6.75
CA GLY A 34 8.67 8.41 -8.21
C GLY A 34 7.24 8.22 -8.73
N PRO A 35 7.05 8.16 -10.06
CA PRO A 35 5.73 8.00 -10.64
C PRO A 35 5.18 6.61 -10.33
N LEU A 36 3.95 6.57 -9.83
CA LEU A 36 3.20 5.34 -9.59
C LEU A 36 2.19 5.20 -10.71
N GLU A 37 2.18 4.05 -11.39
CA GLU A 37 1.18 3.73 -12.40
C GLU A 37 0.54 2.39 -12.05
N PHE A 38 -0.76 2.41 -11.80
CA PHE A 38 -1.51 1.22 -11.43
C PHE A 38 -2.78 1.12 -12.26
N ARG A 39 -3.16 -0.10 -12.62
CA ARG A 39 -4.42 -0.37 -13.33
C ARG A 39 -5.24 -1.37 -12.53
N ALA A 40 -6.45 -0.96 -12.14
CA ALA A 40 -7.43 -1.84 -11.54
C ALA A 40 -8.24 -2.55 -12.64
N GLY A 41 -7.92 -3.82 -12.91
CA GLY A 41 -8.61 -4.61 -13.95
C GLY A 41 -8.50 -3.96 -15.33
N ASP A 42 -9.64 -3.77 -16.00
CA ASP A 42 -9.73 -3.15 -17.33
C ASP A 42 -9.97 -1.63 -17.30
N GLY A 43 -9.98 -1.02 -16.10
CA GLY A 43 -10.16 0.41 -15.94
C GLY A 43 -9.00 1.24 -16.53
N PRO A 44 -9.15 2.58 -16.58
CA PRO A 44 -8.05 3.47 -16.95
C PRO A 44 -6.88 3.31 -15.97
N ALA A 45 -5.65 3.50 -16.46
CA ALA A 45 -4.48 3.52 -15.62
C ALA A 45 -4.52 4.76 -14.71
N ILE A 46 -4.41 4.53 -13.41
CA ILE A 46 -4.28 5.54 -12.37
C ILE A 46 -2.80 5.91 -12.32
N ARG A 47 -2.51 7.21 -12.40
CA ARG A 47 -1.16 7.75 -12.26
C ARG A 47 -1.10 8.66 -11.06
N ILE A 48 -0.14 8.43 -10.18
CA ILE A 48 0.14 9.31 -9.05
C ILE A 48 1.47 9.98 -9.34
N GLN A 49 1.45 11.32 -9.37
CA GLN A 49 2.62 12.11 -9.66
C GLN A 49 3.70 11.94 -8.57
N PRO A 50 4.99 12.03 -8.93
CA PRO A 50 6.06 12.14 -7.95
C PRO A 50 5.79 13.29 -6.97
N ASP A 51 6.37 13.18 -5.78
CA ASP A 51 6.23 14.11 -4.66
C ASP A 51 4.83 14.20 -4.02
N ALA A 52 3.83 13.50 -4.55
CA ALA A 52 2.49 13.43 -3.97
C ALA A 52 2.52 12.91 -2.52
N GLN A 53 1.78 13.58 -1.66
CA GLN A 53 1.52 13.11 -0.30
C GLN A 53 0.45 12.03 -0.33
N LEU A 54 0.76 10.89 0.28
CA LEU A 54 -0.09 9.72 0.30
C LEU A 54 -0.58 9.46 1.71
N GLN A 55 -1.86 9.14 1.83
CA GLN A 55 -2.43 8.51 3.01
C GLN A 55 -2.67 7.04 2.69
N LEU A 56 -2.08 6.17 3.49
CA LEU A 56 -2.17 4.73 3.35
C LEU A 56 -3.12 4.15 4.40
N GLU A 57 -3.94 3.20 4.00
CA GLU A 57 -4.73 2.36 4.89
C GLU A 57 -4.56 0.90 4.51
N ARG A 58 -4.14 0.08 5.48
CA ARG A 58 -3.87 -1.33 5.26
C ARG A 58 -5.16 -2.15 5.36
N ALA A 59 -5.57 -2.76 4.26
CA ALA A 59 -6.66 -3.76 4.25
C ALA A 59 -6.09 -5.18 4.51
N PRO A 60 -6.84 -6.29 4.41
CA PRO A 60 -6.24 -7.63 4.53
C PRO A 60 -5.26 -7.99 3.38
N ALA A 61 -5.64 -7.71 2.13
CA ALA A 61 -4.87 -8.11 0.94
C ALA A 61 -4.47 -6.93 0.02
N SER A 62 -4.83 -5.69 0.39
CA SER A 62 -4.52 -4.47 -0.37
C SER A 62 -4.07 -3.31 0.52
N MET A 63 -3.45 -2.32 -0.09
CA MET A 63 -3.19 -1.00 0.46
C MET A 63 -4.12 -0.01 -0.22
N VAL A 64 -4.99 0.64 0.55
CA VAL A 64 -5.76 1.79 0.04
C VAL A 64 -4.82 2.99 0.10
N VAL A 65 -4.58 3.58 -1.07
CA VAL A 65 -3.74 4.76 -1.24
C VAL A 65 -4.64 5.92 -1.61
N SER A 66 -4.63 6.96 -0.79
CA SER A 66 -5.40 8.18 -1.00
C SER A 66 -4.45 9.36 -1.17
N TRP A 67 -4.75 10.26 -2.11
CA TRP A 67 -3.96 11.47 -2.39
C TRP A 67 -4.87 12.60 -2.89
N GLN A 68 -4.29 13.78 -3.09
CA GLN A 68 -4.96 14.91 -3.73
C GLN A 68 -4.37 15.16 -5.12
N GLU A 69 -5.24 15.37 -6.09
CA GLU A 69 -4.90 15.75 -7.46
C GLU A 69 -5.87 16.84 -7.90
N ASP A 70 -5.36 18.00 -8.35
CA ASP A 70 -6.19 19.17 -8.73
C ASP A 70 -7.26 19.53 -7.69
N ASP A 71 -6.87 19.55 -6.40
CA ASP A 71 -7.73 19.76 -5.22
C ASP A 71 -8.86 18.72 -5.04
N GLN A 72 -8.87 17.65 -5.84
CA GLN A 72 -9.84 16.56 -5.73
C GLN A 72 -9.24 15.38 -4.94
N PRO A 73 -9.99 14.83 -3.98
CA PRO A 73 -9.56 13.64 -3.26
C PRO A 73 -9.66 12.42 -4.18
N MET A 74 -8.55 11.72 -4.35
CA MET A 74 -8.44 10.49 -5.12
C MET A 74 -8.10 9.32 -4.19
N SER A 75 -8.54 8.11 -4.56
CA SER A 75 -8.16 6.89 -3.85
C SER A 75 -8.08 5.68 -4.78
N ALA A 76 -7.17 4.76 -4.47
CA ALA A 76 -7.00 3.51 -5.20
C ALA A 76 -6.66 2.37 -4.24
N ALA A 77 -7.33 1.23 -4.40
CA ALA A 77 -6.98 0.00 -3.69
C ALA A 77 -5.96 -0.80 -4.51
N ILE A 78 -4.72 -0.83 -4.05
CA ILE A 78 -3.59 -1.49 -4.72
C ILE A 78 -3.30 -2.82 -4.00
N PRO A 79 -3.20 -3.97 -4.68
CA PRO A 79 -2.82 -5.22 -4.03
C PRO A 79 -1.49 -5.10 -3.30
N VAL A 80 -1.36 -5.73 -2.12
CA VAL A 80 -0.13 -5.65 -1.29
C VAL A 80 1.11 -6.06 -2.07
N VAL A 81 0.98 -7.11 -2.90
CA VAL A 81 2.09 -7.60 -3.74
C VAL A 81 2.60 -6.49 -4.66
N VAL A 82 1.70 -5.74 -5.31
CA VAL A 82 2.05 -4.62 -6.19
C VAL A 82 2.58 -3.43 -5.38
N PHE A 83 1.95 -3.13 -4.24
CA PHE A 83 2.42 -2.03 -3.38
C PHE A 83 3.84 -2.28 -2.84
N ASN A 84 4.17 -3.53 -2.52
CA ASN A 84 5.51 -3.93 -2.11
C ASN A 84 6.56 -3.65 -3.18
N GLU A 85 6.22 -3.81 -4.47
CA GLU A 85 7.13 -3.47 -5.56
C GLU A 85 7.46 -1.97 -5.56
N TYR A 86 6.50 -1.09 -5.21
CA TYR A 86 6.76 0.34 -5.08
C TYR A 86 7.67 0.68 -3.91
N LEU A 87 7.51 -0.02 -2.78
CA LEU A 87 8.41 0.12 -1.63
C LEU A 87 9.82 -0.36 -1.98
N GLN A 88 9.93 -1.54 -2.60
CA GLN A 88 11.22 -2.15 -2.97
C GLN A 88 11.96 -1.35 -4.05
N SER A 89 11.24 -0.82 -5.03
CA SER A 89 11.81 0.06 -6.07
C SER A 89 12.09 1.47 -5.57
N GLY A 90 11.76 1.78 -4.31
CA GLY A 90 11.97 3.10 -3.73
C GLY A 90 11.12 4.19 -4.39
N LYS A 91 9.97 3.83 -4.99
CA LYS A 91 8.98 4.76 -5.56
C LYS A 91 7.98 5.26 -4.54
N VAL A 92 7.85 4.56 -3.41
CA VAL A 92 7.08 4.99 -2.24
C VAL A 92 7.98 4.93 -1.02
N SER A 93 7.95 5.99 -0.20
CA SER A 93 8.57 6.02 1.11
C SER A 93 7.51 6.28 2.18
N ILE A 94 7.39 5.37 3.14
CA ILE A 94 6.53 5.56 4.32
C ILE A 94 7.21 6.55 5.26
N VAL A 95 6.48 7.57 5.68
CA VAL A 95 6.94 8.60 6.60
C VAL A 95 6.44 8.20 7.99
N LYS A 96 7.37 7.80 8.86
CA LYS A 96 7.11 7.56 10.28
C LYS A 96 7.13 8.85 11.09
#